data_AF-A0A8J5R7M4-F1
#
_entry.id   AF-A0A8J5R7M4-F1
#
_cell.length_a   1.000
_cell.length_b   1.000
_cell.length_c   1.000
_cell.angle_alpha   90.00
_cell.angle_beta   90.00
_cell.angle_gamma   90.00
#
_symmetry.space_group_name_H-M   'P 1'
#
loop_
_entity.id
_entity.type
_entity.pdbx_description
1 polymer ?
#
loop_
_entity_poly.entity_id
_entity_poly.type
_entity_poly.pdbx_seq_one_letter_code
_entity_poly.pdbx_strand_id
1 'polypeptide(L)'
;MRFNWYTRRIVLAGIYKTTELFLLQDSSENNQQTWEFLERRIQDAYQIYSLLNVASDLPPPDRVINRATEATTAVFVTARNILGLNWNR
;
A
#
# COMPACT_ATOMS: atom_id res chain seq x y z
N MET A 1 -6.31 -10.36 2.58
CA MET A 1 -5.26 -11.33 2.99
C MET A 1 -4.97 -11.13 4.49
N ARG A 2 -5.04 -12.14 5.36
CA ARG A 2 -4.86 -11.93 6.81
C ARG A 2 -3.44 -11.44 7.10
N PHE A 3 -3.31 -10.37 7.89
CA PHE A 3 -2.02 -9.88 8.37
C PHE A 3 -1.28 -11.02 9.08
N ASN A 4 -0.26 -11.56 8.42
CA ASN A 4 0.40 -12.79 8.84
C ASN A 4 1.01 -12.57 10.24
N TRP A 5 0.78 -13.49 11.17
CA TRP A 5 1.32 -13.48 12.54
C TRP A 5 2.83 -13.23 12.54
N TYR A 6 3.54 -13.77 11.55
CA TYR A 6 4.99 -13.60 11.39
C TYR A 6 5.33 -12.15 11.04
N THR A 7 4.55 -11.50 10.18
CA THR A 7 4.74 -10.09 9.82
C THR A 7 4.62 -9.19 11.05
N ARG A 8 3.64 -9.42 11.94
CA ARG A 8 3.52 -8.63 13.19
C ARG A 8 4.75 -8.73 14.06
N ARG A 9 5.31 -9.93 14.20
CA ARG A 9 6.50 -10.18 15.01
C ARG A 9 7.76 -9.58 14.40
N ILE A 10 7.93 -9.71 13.08
CA ILE A 10 9.07 -9.13 12.38
C ILE A 10 9.07 -7.61 12.52
N VAL A 11 7.92 -6.97 12.29
CA VAL A 11 7.77 -5.52 12.44
C VAL A 11 8.06 -5.09 13.88
N LEU A 12 7.47 -5.76 14.88
CA LEU A 12 7.70 -5.44 16.29
C LEU A 12 9.17 -5.64 16.71
N ALA A 13 9.80 -6.72 16.29
CA ALA A 13 11.20 -6.99 16.56
C ALA A 13 12.12 -5.94 15.91
N GLY A 14 11.79 -5.50 14.70
CA GLY A 14 12.49 -4.43 14.00
C GLY A 14 12.39 -3.09 14.72
N ILE A 15 11.18 -2.69 15.15
CA ILE A 15 10.97 -1.47 15.94
C ILE A 15 11.77 -1.57 17.24
N TYR A 16 11.61 -2.66 17.99
CA TYR A 16 12.31 -2.84 19.26
C TYR A 16 13.83 -2.74 19.11
N LYS A 17 14.42 -3.46 18.14
CA LYS A 17 15.88 -3.47 17.94
C LYS A 17 16.42 -2.12 17.47
N THR A 18 15.69 -1.44 16.60
CA THR A 18 16.11 -0.10 16.14
C THR A 18 15.98 0.94 17.25
N THR A 19 14.93 0.89 18.07
CA THR A 19 14.77 1.76 19.24
C THR A 19 15.83 1.47 20.31
N GLU A 20 16.16 0.20 20.56
CA GLU A 20 17.24 -0.21 21.47
C GLU A 20 18.59 0.37 21.02
N LEU A 21 18.94 0.25 19.73
CA LEU A 21 20.18 0.83 19.18
C LEU A 21 20.20 2.36 19.23
N PHE A 22 19.04 3.00 19.05
CA PHE A 22 18.92 4.46 19.15
C PHE A 22 19.09 4.93 20.60
N LEU A 23 18.49 4.20 21.55
CA LEU A 23 18.61 4.48 22.99
C LEU A 23 20.06 4.47 23.47
N LEU A 24 20.89 3.56 22.96
CA LEU A 24 22.32 3.48 23.31
C LEU A 24 23.13 4.73 22.92
N GLN A 25 22.63 5.52 21.98
CA GLN A 25 23.28 6.73 21.48
C GLN A 25 22.60 8.01 21.98
N ASP A 26 21.47 7.88 22.67
CA ASP A 26 20.69 9.03 23.12
C ASP A 26 21.27 9.61 24.41
N SER A 27 21.62 10.90 24.38
CA SER A 27 22.07 11.68 25.54
C SER A 27 21.09 12.80 25.90
N SER A 28 19.89 12.80 25.32
CA SER A 28 18.84 13.77 25.64
C SER A 28 18.27 13.55 27.03
N GLU A 29 17.72 14.61 27.61
CA GLU A 29 17.04 14.53 28.90
C GLU A 29 15.91 13.49 28.85
N ASN A 30 15.93 12.55 29.80
CA ASN A 30 14.94 11.47 29.90
C ASN A 30 14.76 10.62 28.62
N ASN A 31 15.77 10.58 27.74
CA ASN A 31 15.72 9.88 26.45
C ASN A 31 14.58 10.37 25.53
N GLN A 32 14.25 11.66 25.57
CA GLN A 32 13.18 12.25 24.78
C GLN A 32 13.30 11.93 23.27
N GLN A 33 14.53 11.98 22.72
CA GLN A 33 14.75 11.68 21.30
C GLN A 33 14.43 10.21 20.96
N THR A 34 14.69 9.29 21.88
CA THR A 34 14.32 7.87 21.73
C THR A 34 12.81 7.69 21.70
N TRP A 35 12.06 8.39 22.56
CA TRP A 35 10.59 8.34 22.56
C TRP A 35 10.00 8.89 21.26
N GLU A 36 10.53 10.01 20.77
CA GLU A 36 10.14 10.57 19.47
C GLU A 36 10.53 9.66 18.31
N PHE A 37 11.65 8.96 18.39
CA PHE A 37 12.04 7.94 17.41
C PHE A 37 11.09 6.74 17.42
N LEU A 38 10.74 6.22 18.59
CA LEU A 38 9.80 5.12 18.75
C LEU A 38 8.42 5.45 18.17
N GLU A 39 7.88 6.63 18.48
CA GLU A 39 6.59 7.10 17.95
C GLU A 39 6.58 7.11 16.42
N ARG A 40 7.63 7.65 15.79
CA ARG A 40 7.77 7.65 14.32
C ARG A 40 7.80 6.23 13.75
N ARG A 41 8.52 5.30 14.38
CA ARG A 41 8.59 3.89 13.93
C ARG A 41 7.25 3.18 14.06
N ILE A 42 6.47 3.49 15.09
CA ILE A 42 5.09 2.98 15.26
C ILE A 42 4.18 3.52 14.15
N GLN A 43 4.26 4.82 13.85
CA GLN A 43 3.50 5.43 12.75
C GLN A 43 3.84 4.80 11.40
N ASP A 44 5.12 4.56 11.12
CA ASP A 44 5.55 3.89 9.90
C ASP A 44 4.99 2.46 9.80
N ALA A 45 4.92 1.73 10.91
CA ALA A 45 4.32 0.40 10.95
C ALA A 45 2.81 0.44 10.65
N TYR A 46 2.08 1.46 11.12
CA TYR A 46 0.67 1.65 10.76
C TYR A 46 0.50 1.97 9.27
N GLN A 47 1.38 2.78 8.68
CA GLN A 47 1.34 3.06 7.24
C GLN A 47 1.60 1.80 6.41
N ILE A 48 2.63 1.03 6.77
CA ILE A 48 2.91 -0.26 6.13
C ILE A 48 1.72 -1.20 6.25
N TYR A 49 1.08 -1.25 7.43
CA TYR A 49 -0.15 -2.03 7.62
C TYR A 49 -1.25 -1.59 6.66
N SER A 50 -1.52 -0.29 6.57
CA SER A 50 -2.53 0.26 5.67
C SER A 50 -2.26 -0.11 4.21
N LEU A 51 -1.03 0.11 3.74
CA LEU A 51 -0.62 -0.20 2.37
C LEU A 51 -0.77 -1.69 2.05
N LEU A 52 -0.37 -2.59 2.96
CA LEU A 52 -0.49 -4.03 2.75
C LEU A 52 -1.95 -4.49 2.71
N ASN A 53 -2.84 -3.89 3.50
CA ASN A 53 -4.28 -4.20 3.44
C ASN A 53 -4.89 -3.73 2.13
N VAL A 54 -4.62 -2.47 1.75
CA VAL A 54 -5.08 -1.90 0.48
C VAL A 54 -4.59 -2.73 -0.70
N ALA A 55 -3.29 -3.05 -0.75
CA ALA A 55 -2.72 -3.90 -1.79
C ALA A 55 -3.34 -5.31 -1.84
N SER A 56 -3.78 -5.84 -0.68
CA SER A 56 -4.45 -7.14 -0.64
C SER A 56 -5.91 -7.11 -1.09
N ASP A 57 -6.53 -5.93 -1.10
CA ASP A 57 -7.90 -5.71 -1.56
C ASP A 57 -7.96 -5.26 -3.03
N LEU A 58 -6.85 -4.75 -3.58
CA LEU A 58 -6.77 -4.46 -5.01
C LEU A 58 -6.81 -5.77 -5.82
N PRO A 59 -7.66 -5.86 -6.86
CA PRO A 59 -7.54 -6.92 -7.84
C PRO A 59 -6.16 -6.83 -8.53
N PRO A 60 -5.58 -7.97 -8.92
CA PRO A 60 -4.31 -8.01 -9.64
C PRO A 60 -4.29 -7.00 -10.81
N PRO A 61 -3.18 -6.28 -11.03
CA PRO A 61 -3.10 -5.18 -11.99
C PRO A 61 -3.48 -5.60 -13.43
N ASP A 62 -3.17 -6.84 -13.79
CA ASP A 62 -3.62 -7.51 -15.02
C ASP A 62 -5.15 -7.48 -15.19
N ARG A 63 -5.91 -7.72 -14.11
CA ARG A 63 -7.39 -7.68 -14.17
C ARG A 63 -7.94 -6.27 -14.29
N VAL A 64 -7.29 -5.28 -13.67
CA VAL A 64 -7.68 -3.87 -13.76
C VAL A 64 -7.44 -3.34 -15.17
N ILE A 65 -6.27 -3.63 -15.73
CA ILE A 65 -5.88 -3.22 -17.09
C ILE A 65 -6.83 -3.84 -18.12
N ASN A 66 -7.08 -5.16 -18.03
CA ASN A 66 -7.98 -5.84 -18.97
C ASN A 66 -9.40 -5.25 -18.95
N ARG A 67 -9.96 -4.99 -17.76
CA ARG A 67 -11.29 -4.34 -17.65
C ARG A 67 -11.32 -2.94 -18.24
N ALA A 68 -10.25 -2.16 -18.06
CA ALA A 68 -10.15 -0.83 -18.64
C ALA A 68 -10.09 -0.89 -20.18
N THR A 69 -9.33 -1.85 -20.73
CA THR A 69 -9.26 -2.10 -22.17
C THR A 69 -10.62 -2.52 -22.73
N GLU A 70 -11.31 -3.46 -22.08
CA GLU A 70 -12.65 -3.92 -22.47
C GLU A 70 -13.68 -2.79 -22.44
N ALA A 71 -13.72 -2.02 -21.35
CA ALA A 71 -14.64 -0.87 -21.22
C ALA A 71 -14.38 0.18 -22.31
N THR A 72 -13.10 0.45 -22.61
CA THR A 72 -12.70 1.37 -23.67
C THR A 72 -13.21 0.89 -25.04
N THR A 73 -13.01 -0.39 -25.37
CA THR A 73 -13.53 -0.97 -26.61
C THR A 73 -15.06 -0.94 -26.69
N ALA A 74 -15.76 -1.21 -25.59
CA ALA A 74 -17.21 -1.16 -25.54
C ALA A 74 -17.75 0.27 -25.74
N VAL A 75 -17.11 1.26 -25.10
CA VAL A 75 -17.43 2.68 -25.28
C VAL A 75 -17.16 3.11 -26.71
N PHE A 76 -16.03 2.73 -27.30
CA PHE A 76 -15.72 3.04 -28.70
C PHE A 76 -16.71 2.43 -29.68
N VAL A 77 -17.07 1.16 -29.52
CA VAL A 77 -18.05 0.49 -30.38
C VAL A 77 -19.43 1.12 -30.21
N THR A 78 -19.85 1.42 -28.98
CA THR A 78 -21.13 2.07 -28.70
C THR A 78 -21.18 3.47 -29.30
N ALA A 79 -20.13 4.27 -29.11
CA ALA A 79 -19.99 5.58 -29.71
C ALA A 79 -20.02 5.49 -31.24
N ARG A 80 -19.27 4.55 -31.84
CA ARG A 80 -19.25 4.32 -33.29
C ARG A 80 -20.64 3.96 -33.84
N ASN A 81 -21.39 3.11 -33.13
CA ASN A 81 -22.74 2.69 -33.51
C ASN A 81 -23.76 3.84 -33.39
N ILE A 82 -23.69 4.65 -32.33
CA ILE A 82 -24.56 5.85 -32.15
C ILE A 82 -24.26 6.91 -33.20
N LEU A 83 -22.99 7.09 -33.54
CA LEU A 83 -22.55 8.05 -34.57
C LEU A 83 -22.86 7.58 -36.00
N GLY A 84 -23.50 6.40 -36.17
CA GLY A 84 -23.92 5.91 -37.49
C GLY A 84 -22.76 5.58 -38.42
N LEU A 85 -21.54 5.39 -37.89
CA LEU A 85 -20.35 5.01 -38.66
C LEU A 85 -20.39 3.50 -39.00
N ASN A 86 -21.43 3.10 -39.72
CA ASN A 86 -21.56 1.77 -40.31
C ASN A 86 -20.69 1.72 -41.58
N TRP A 87 -19.53 1.08 -41.49
CA TRP A 87 -18.69 0.82 -42.67
C TRP A 87 -19.22 -0.43 -43.36
N ASN A 88 -20.15 -0.23 -44.29
CA ASN A 88 -20.59 -1.25 -45.23
C ASN A 88 -19.61 -1.25 -46.41
N ARG A 89 -18.78 -2.30 -46.52
CA ARG A 89 -18.17 -2.83 -47.76
C ARG A 89 -17.53 -4.19 -47.49
#